data_AF-A0A847ESS1-F1
#
_entry.id   AF-A0A847ESS1-F1
#
_cell.length_a   1.000
_cell.length_b   1.000
_cell.length_c   1.000
_cell.angle_alpha   90.00
_cell.angle_beta   90.00
_cell.angle_gamma   90.00
#
_symmetry.space_group_name_H-M   'P 1'
#
loop_
_entity.id
_entity.type
_entity.pdbx_description
1 polymer ?
#
loop_
_entity_poly.entity_id
_entity_poly.type
_entity_poly.pdbx_seq_one_letter_code
_entity_poly.pdbx_strand_id
1 'polypeptide(L)'
;MERFINNENPLKDLFFKYVDRIEELQESKNIEELQKTVNQVINILPSNVTSFSIPIYNDTEEPTFVRSERESELSKDQQKEWGLSDLIEYSITIDSIGDYHPVD
;
A
#
# COMPACT_ATOMS: atom_id res chain seq x y z
N MET A 1 -21.93 3.03 -3.70
CA MET A 1 -21.56 2.03 -2.67
C MET A 1 -20.95 2.80 -1.51
N GLU A 2 -21.67 2.90 -0.39
CA GLU A 2 -21.13 3.51 0.83
C GLU A 2 -20.30 2.45 1.57
N ARG A 3 -18.98 2.62 1.64
CA ARG A 3 -18.13 1.83 2.52
C ARG A 3 -18.26 2.41 3.94
N PHE A 4 -19.00 1.71 4.79
CA PHE A 4 -19.02 1.98 6.24
C PHE A 4 -17.64 1.61 6.80
N ILE A 5 -16.77 2.60 7.01
CA ILE A 5 -15.49 2.43 7.67
C ILE A 5 -15.77 2.38 9.18
N ASN A 6 -15.77 1.17 9.75
CA ASN A 6 -15.78 0.99 11.20
C ASN A 6 -14.46 1.57 11.76
N ASN A 7 -14.60 2.59 12.61
CA ASN A 7 -13.58 3.60 12.91
C ASN A 7 -12.74 3.26 14.16
N GLU A 8 -12.38 2.00 14.36
CA GLU A 8 -11.65 1.58 15.58
C GLU A 8 -10.13 1.37 15.36
N ASN A 9 -9.65 1.23 14.12
CA ASN A 9 -8.23 1.03 13.85
C ASN A 9 -7.62 2.20 13.02
N PRO A 10 -6.76 3.05 13.62
CA PRO A 10 -6.18 4.20 12.93
C PRO A 10 -5.23 3.82 11.79
N LEU A 11 -4.61 2.63 11.84
CA LEU A 11 -3.76 2.15 10.75
C LEU A 11 -4.61 1.73 9.54
N LYS A 12 -5.74 1.08 9.77
CA LYS A 12 -6.70 0.74 8.72
C LYS A 12 -7.18 1.98 7.98
N ASP A 13 -7.62 3.00 8.72
CA ASP A 13 -8.05 4.28 8.14
C ASP A 13 -6.92 4.96 7.35
N LEU A 14 -5.69 4.93 7.88
CA LEU A 14 -4.52 5.45 7.18
C LEU A 14 -4.28 4.73 5.85
N PHE A 15 -4.32 3.40 5.82
CA PHE A 15 -4.09 2.66 4.58
C PHE A 15 -5.20 2.85 3.55
N PHE A 16 -6.48 2.91 3.97
CA PHE A 16 -7.56 3.27 3.05
C PHE A 16 -7.38 4.67 2.47
N LYS A 17 -6.98 5.66 3.28
CA LYS A 17 -6.65 7.01 2.77
C LYS A 17 -5.53 6.98 1.72
N TYR A 18 -4.52 6.13 1.89
CA TYR A 18 -3.49 5.96 0.87
C TYR A 18 -4.02 5.30 -0.40
N VAL A 19 -4.92 4.31 -0.29
CA VAL A 19 -5.58 3.69 -1.43
C VAL A 19 -6.39 4.73 -2.21
N ASP A 20 -7.30 5.45 -1.54
CA ASP A 20 -8.11 6.51 -2.15
C ASP A 20 -7.23 7.57 -2.83
N ARG A 21 -6.14 7.99 -2.17
CA ARG A 21 -5.19 8.97 -2.72
C ARG A 21 -4.44 8.43 -3.95
N ILE A 22 -4.04 7.17 -3.95
CA ILE A 22 -3.38 6.55 -5.10
C ILE A 22 -4.34 6.50 -6.30
N GLU A 23 -5.58 6.07 -6.09
CA GLU A 23 -6.61 6.01 -7.14
C GLU A 23 -6.86 7.41 -7.73
N GLU A 24 -7.05 8.43 -6.89
CA GLU A 24 -7.23 9.83 -7.33
C GLU A 24 -6.03 10.35 -8.15
N LEU A 25 -4.81 10.01 -7.74
CA LEU A 25 -3.58 10.42 -8.43
C LEU A 25 -3.38 9.70 -9.77
N GLN A 26 -3.83 8.44 -9.87
CA GLN A 26 -3.87 7.71 -11.14
C GLN A 26 -4.88 8.35 -12.10
N GLU A 27 -6.10 8.66 -11.63
CA GLU A 27 -7.14 9.30 -12.45
C GLU A 27 -6.74 10.70 -12.93
N SER A 28 -6.11 11.49 -12.05
CA SER A 28 -5.61 12.83 -12.37
C SER A 28 -4.27 12.83 -13.12
N LYS A 29 -3.70 11.65 -13.41
CA LYS A 29 -2.40 11.45 -14.08
C LYS A 29 -1.25 12.24 -13.42
N ASN A 30 -1.32 12.47 -12.11
CA ASN A 30 -0.32 13.23 -11.37
C ASN A 30 0.80 12.31 -10.85
N ILE A 31 1.72 11.97 -11.76
CA ILE A 31 2.77 10.97 -11.52
C ILE A 31 3.75 11.41 -10.42
N GLU A 32 4.07 12.70 -10.32
CA GLU A 32 5.01 13.19 -9.31
C GLU A 32 4.47 12.98 -7.88
N GLU A 33 3.22 13.37 -7.65
CA GLU A 33 2.57 13.17 -6.35
C GLU A 33 2.31 11.69 -6.08
N LEU A 34 2.03 10.89 -7.13
CA LEU A 34 1.90 9.44 -7.00
C LEU A 34 3.21 8.80 -6.55
N GLN A 35 4.35 9.21 -7.10
CA GLN A 35 5.68 8.75 -6.67
C GLN A 35 5.95 9.09 -5.21
N LYS A 36 5.61 10.31 -4.76
CA LYS A 36 5.74 10.70 -3.35
C LYS A 36 4.86 9.85 -2.44
N THR A 37 3.61 9.62 -2.85
CA THR A 37 2.64 8.80 -2.11
C THR A 37 3.12 7.36 -1.99
N VAL A 38 3.57 6.75 -3.08
CA VAL A 38 4.14 5.39 -3.11
C VAL A 38 5.38 5.28 -2.22
N ASN A 39 6.23 6.30 -2.20
CA ASN A 39 7.37 6.35 -1.30
C ASN A 39 6.96 6.48 0.18
N GLN A 40 5.87 7.18 0.50
CA GLN A 40 5.35 7.22 1.87
C GLN A 40 4.76 5.87 2.30
N VAL A 41 4.00 5.23 1.41
CA VAL A 41 3.39 3.91 1.67
C VAL A 41 4.45 2.88 2.03
N ILE A 42 5.50 2.71 1.21
CA ILE A 42 6.52 1.68 1.49
C ILE A 42 7.21 1.86 2.86
N ASN A 43 7.31 3.10 3.36
CA ASN A 43 7.92 3.39 4.66
C ASN A 43 7.05 2.99 5.85
N ILE A 44 5.74 2.85 5.66
CA ILE A 44 4.79 2.42 6.71
C ILE A 44 4.40 0.93 6.58
N LEU A 45 4.80 0.27 5.49
CA LEU A 45 4.56 -1.16 5.29
C LEU A 45 5.45 -2.04 6.19
N PRO A 46 5.03 -3.29 6.49
CA PRO A 46 5.80 -4.26 7.27
C PRO A 46 7.20 -4.47 6.70
N SER A 47 8.23 -4.57 7.55
CA SER A 47 9.66 -4.56 7.16
C SER A 47 10.09 -5.60 6.12
N ASN A 48 9.32 -6.67 5.97
CA ASN A 48 9.55 -7.69 4.94
C ASN A 48 9.06 -7.26 3.55
N VAL A 49 8.24 -6.22 3.43
CA VAL A 49 7.89 -5.59 2.16
C VAL A 49 8.99 -4.62 1.77
N THR A 50 9.70 -4.91 0.68
CA THR A 50 10.86 -4.12 0.23
C THR A 50 10.64 -3.39 -1.08
N SER A 51 9.54 -3.70 -1.77
CA SER A 51 9.12 -3.06 -3.01
C SER A 51 7.61 -2.79 -2.96
N PHE A 52 7.19 -1.62 -3.40
CA PHE A 52 5.79 -1.27 -3.61
C PHE A 52 5.63 -0.67 -5.00
N SER A 53 4.74 -1.24 -5.82
CA SER A 53 4.54 -0.82 -7.20
C SER A 53 3.07 -0.62 -7.55
N ILE A 54 2.80 0.43 -8.32
CA ILE A 54 1.46 0.79 -8.80
C ILE A 54 1.50 0.89 -10.33
N PRO A 55 0.65 0.13 -11.05
CA PRO A 55 0.52 0.27 -12.49
C PRO A 55 -0.17 1.59 -12.84
N ILE A 56 0.29 2.25 -13.89
CA ILE A 56 -0.32 3.44 -14.49
C ILE A 56 -0.71 3.06 -15.91
N TYR A 57 -2.01 3.13 -16.16
CA TYR A 57 -2.58 2.91 -17.49
C TYR A 57 -2.67 4.27 -18.17
N ASN A 58 -1.64 4.61 -18.95
CA ASN A 58 -1.70 5.73 -19.88
C ASN A 58 -2.45 5.31 -21.14
N ASP A 59 -2.74 6.25 -22.04
CA ASP A 59 -3.31 5.96 -23.38
C ASP A 59 -2.38 5.11 -24.28
N THR A 60 -1.26 4.63 -23.74
CA THR A 60 -0.33 3.66 -24.34
C THR A 60 -0.76 2.23 -24.06
N GLU A 61 -0.54 1.32 -25.01
CA GLU A 61 -0.89 -0.11 -24.87
C GLU A 61 -0.11 -0.81 -23.74
N GLU A 62 1.00 -0.22 -23.29
CA GLU A 62 1.82 -0.76 -22.19
C GLU A 62 1.62 0.04 -20.88
N PRO A 63 1.37 -0.65 -19.75
CA PRO A 63 1.30 -0.01 -18.45
C PRO A 63 2.70 0.45 -18.01
N THR A 64 2.77 1.69 -17.53
CA THR A 64 3.96 2.18 -16.82
C THR A 64 3.84 1.84 -15.33
N PHE A 65 4.94 1.78 -14.58
CA PHE A 65 4.89 1.50 -13.15
C PHE A 65 5.55 2.61 -12.35
N VAL A 66 4.86 3.12 -11.35
CA VAL A 66 5.49 3.87 -10.25
C VAL A 66 5.89 2.87 -9.20
N ARG A 67 7.19 2.82 -8.89
CA ARG A 67 7.77 1.91 -7.91
C ARG A 67 8.60 2.68 -6.89
N SER A 68 8.51 2.24 -5.64
CA SER A 68 9.48 2.57 -4.59
C SER A 68 10.05 1.30 -4.00
N GLU A 69 11.30 1.38 -3.58
CA GLU A 69 12.04 0.29 -2.95
C GLU A 69 12.73 0.79 -1.69
N ARG A 70 12.93 -0.10 -0.71
CA ARG A 70 13.76 0.17 0.46
C ARG A 70 14.74 -0.95 0.69
N GLU A 71 15.89 -0.60 1.25
CA GLU A 71 16.90 -1.57 1.64
C GLU A 71 16.40 -2.46 2.78
N SER A 72 16.81 -3.72 2.75
CA SER A 72 16.45 -4.70 3.79
C SER A 72 17.60 -5.67 4.00
N GLU A 73 17.87 -5.96 5.26
CA GLU A 73 18.85 -6.96 5.69
C GLU A 73 18.29 -8.38 5.63
N LEU A 74 16.99 -8.54 5.34
CA LEU A 74 16.34 -9.84 5.20
C LEU A 74 16.86 -10.57 3.95
N SER A 75 16.85 -11.90 4.00
CA SER A 75 17.18 -12.73 2.83
C SER A 75 16.17 -12.50 1.70
N LYS A 76 16.59 -12.68 0.44
CA LYS A 76 15.72 -12.42 -0.73
C LYS A 76 14.40 -13.20 -0.69
N ASP A 77 14.41 -14.42 -0.17
CA ASP A 77 13.20 -15.26 0.01
C ASP A 77 12.21 -14.73 1.05
N GLN A 78 12.65 -13.82 1.93
CA GLN A 78 11.81 -13.18 2.94
C GLN A 78 11.30 -11.80 2.48
N GLN A 79 11.89 -11.25 1.42
CA GLN A 79 11.51 -9.95 0.87
C GLN A 79 10.27 -10.10 -0.02
N LYS A 80 9.29 -9.21 0.16
CA LYS A 80 8.04 -9.18 -0.59
C LYS A 80 7.93 -7.91 -1.42
N GLU A 81 7.32 -8.05 -2.57
CA GLU A 81 6.83 -6.94 -3.38
C GLU A 81 5.32 -6.87 -3.26
N TRP A 82 4.78 -5.68 -3.00
CA TRP A 82 3.34 -5.43 -2.86
C TRP A 82 2.84 -4.47 -3.93
N GLY A 83 1.57 -4.62 -4.27
CA GLY A 83 0.80 -3.63 -5.03
C GLY A 83 -0.42 -3.13 -4.26
N LEU A 84 -1.29 -2.39 -4.96
CA LEU A 84 -2.49 -1.81 -4.37
C LEU A 84 -3.43 -2.85 -3.77
N SER A 85 -3.57 -4.01 -4.41
CA SER A 85 -4.39 -5.12 -3.93
C SER A 85 -3.88 -5.67 -2.59
N ASP A 86 -2.57 -5.86 -2.44
CA ASP A 86 -1.95 -6.30 -1.18
C ASP A 86 -2.16 -5.26 -0.07
N LEU A 87 -2.10 -3.96 -0.40
CA LEU A 87 -2.37 -2.88 0.55
C LEU A 87 -3.81 -2.93 1.07
N ILE A 88 -4.78 -3.16 0.18
CA ILE A 88 -6.20 -3.30 0.54
C ILE A 88 -6.41 -4.54 1.42
N GLU A 89 -5.86 -5.69 1.03
CA GLU A 89 -5.97 -6.93 1.81
C GLU A 89 -5.34 -6.78 3.20
N TYR A 90 -4.17 -6.16 3.27
CA TYR A 90 -3.50 -5.87 4.55
C TYR A 90 -4.35 -4.95 5.43
N SER A 91 -4.94 -3.89 4.84
CA SER A 91 -5.84 -2.97 5.54
C SER A 91 -7.05 -3.68 6.16
N ILE A 92 -7.62 -4.65 5.45
CA ILE A 92 -8.73 -5.47 5.94
C ILE A 92 -8.25 -6.42 7.04
N THR A 93 -7.07 -7.02 6.86
CA THR A 93 -6.52 -8.02 7.80
C THR A 93 -6.11 -7.40 9.14
N ILE A 94 -5.67 -6.14 9.15
CA ILE A 94 -5.36 -5.38 10.37
C ILE A 94 -6.56 -5.34 11.34
N ASP A 95 -7.79 -5.38 10.83
CA ASP A 95 -9.02 -5.43 11.63
C ASP A 95 -9.20 -6.80 12.32
N SER A 96 -8.76 -7.88 11.67
CA SER A 96 -8.80 -9.24 12.23
C SER A 96 -7.70 -9.53 13.24
N ILE A 97 -6.62 -8.72 13.30
CA ILE A 97 -5.53 -8.84 14.29
C ILE A 97 -5.82 -7.99 15.55
N GLY A 98 -7.07 -7.59 15.76
CA GLY A 98 -7.52 -7.05 17.06
C GLY A 98 -7.39 -8.04 18.24
N ASP A 99 -7.05 -9.31 17.96
CA ASP A 99 -6.73 -10.34 18.94
C ASP A 99 -5.20 -10.50 19.08
N TYR A 100 -4.50 -9.41 19.44
CA TYR A 100 -3.10 -9.51 19.86
C TYR A 100 -3.06 -10.09 21.27
N HIS A 101 -2.97 -11.42 21.38
CA HIS A 101 -2.52 -12.06 22.61
C HIS A 101 -1.00 -11.84 22.74
N PRO A 102 -0.51 -11.04 23.70
CA PRO A 102 0.90 -11.11 24.06
C PRO A 102 1.16 -12.53 24.56
N VAL A 103 2.09 -13.24 23.91
CA VAL A 103 2.64 -14.48 24.45
C VAL A 103 3.44 -14.11 25.70
N ASP A 104 3.04 -14.68 26.83
CA ASP A 104 3.68 -14.60 28.14
C ASP A 104 5.13 -15.11 28.10
#